data_AF-A0A1F3SJJ7-F1
#
_entry.id   AF-A0A1F3SJJ7-F1
#
_cell.length_a   1.000
_cell.length_b   1.000
_cell.length_c   1.000
_cell.angle_alpha   90.00
_cell.angle_beta   90.00
_cell.angle_gamma   90.00
#
_symmetry.space_group_name_H-M   'P 1'
#
loop_
_entity.id
_entity.type
_entity.pdbx_description
1 polymer ?
#
loop_
_entity_poly.entity_id
_entity_poly.type
_entity_poly.pdbx_seq_one_letter_code
_entity_poly.pdbx_strand_id
1 'polypeptide(L)' 'MTYKELDFFFPVMVLFYGALMTFVLNSPRLMRIAEERFPQELLQQMNMHRTLGVFCLVIGALWSLQNMWLI' A
#
# COMPACT_ATOMS: atom_id res chain seq x y z
N MET A 1 8.22 -22.34 -3.71
CA MET A 1 8.04 -21.34 -2.65
C MET A 1 7.75 -22.08 -1.37
N THR A 2 8.66 -22.00 -0.40
CA THR A 2 8.41 -22.55 0.94
C THR A 2 7.63 -21.53 1.78
N TYR A 3 7.00 -21.98 2.86
CA TYR A 3 6.26 -21.08 3.77
C TYR A 3 7.15 -19.96 4.34
N LYS A 4 8.45 -20.25 4.55
CA LYS A 4 9.43 -19.28 5.06
C LYS A 4 9.73 -18.17 4.06
N GLU A 5 9.89 -18.52 2.78
CA GLU A 5 10.09 -17.53 1.71
C GLU A 5 8.86 -16.64 1.57
N LEU A 6 7.66 -17.22 1.64
CA LEU A 6 6.41 -16.46 1.59
C LEU A 6 6.30 -15.47 2.75
N ASP A 7 6.60 -15.92 3.96
CA ASP A 7 6.54 -15.09 5.16
C ASP A 7 7.56 -13.94 5.11
N PHE A 8 8.69 -14.11 4.43
CA PHE A 8 9.68 -13.05 4.23
C PHE A 8 9.26 -12.01 3.18
N PHE A 9 8.78 -12.46 2.01
CA PHE A 9 8.45 -11.55 0.90
C PHE A 9 7.09 -10.87 1.02
N PHE A 10 6.10 -11.54 1.61
CA PHE A 10 4.74 -11.03 1.70
C PHE A 10 4.63 -9.70 2.46
N PRO A 11 5.27 -9.52 3.63
CA PRO A 11 5.20 -8.26 4.39
C PRO A 11 5.80 -7.09 3.62
N VAL A 12 6.89 -7.34 2.89
CA VAL A 12 7.56 -6.33 2.05
C VAL A 12 6.64 -5.89 0.91
N MET A 13 5.93 -6.83 0.27
CA MET A 13 4.96 -6.52 -0.78
C MET A 13 3.78 -5.72 -0.24
N VAL A 14 3.25 -6.10 0.93
CA VAL A 14 2.15 -5.39 1.60
C VAL A 14 2.60 -3.98 1.99
N LEU A 15 3.81 -3.83 2.54
CA LEU A 15 4.40 -2.55 2.88
C LEU A 15 4.55 -1.65 1.64
N PHE A 16 5.09 -2.21 0.55
CA PHE A 16 5.29 -1.46 -0.69
C PHE A 16 3.95 -1.00 -1.30
N TYR A 17 2.95 -1.86 -1.33
CA TYR A 17 1.61 -1.50 -1.78
C TYR A 17 1.01 -0.39 -0.91
N GLY A 18 1.10 -0.53 0.42
CA GLY A 18 0.64 0.48 1.35
C GLY A 18 1.34 1.82 1.14
N ALA A 19 2.67 1.81 1.02
CA ALA A 19 3.47 3.02 0.79
C ALA A 19 3.07 3.71 -0.52
N LEU A 20 2.95 2.96 -1.61
CA LEU A 20 2.56 3.48 -2.92
C LEU A 20 1.15 4.09 -2.87
N MET A 21 0.17 3.33 -2.37
CA MET A 21 -1.22 3.79 -2.32
C MET A 21 -1.39 5.00 -1.41
N THR A 22 -0.77 4.99 -0.23
CA THR A 22 -0.78 6.13 0.68
C THR A 22 -0.10 7.35 0.04
N PHE A 23 1.03 7.18 -0.63
CA PHE A 23 1.71 8.28 -1.32
C PHE A 23 0.87 8.88 -2.44
N VAL A 24 0.31 8.05 -3.32
CA VAL A 24 -0.50 8.50 -4.46
C VAL A 24 -1.76 9.21 -3.98
N LEU A 25 -2.52 8.60 -3.05
CA LEU A 25 -3.82 9.12 -2.61
C LEU A 25 -3.74 10.31 -1.65
N ASN A 26 -2.59 10.53 -1.00
CA ASN A 26 -2.37 11.71 -0.14
C ASN A 26 -1.57 12.82 -0.84
N SER A 27 -1.10 12.60 -2.08
CA SER A 27 -0.47 13.64 -2.87
C SER A 27 -1.52 14.49 -3.60
N PRO A 28 -1.68 15.78 -3.26
CA PRO A 28 -2.70 16.63 -3.89
C PRO A 28 -2.44 16.83 -5.39
N ARG A 29 -1.17 16.78 -5.82
CA ARG A 29 -0.80 16.90 -7.24
C ARG A 29 -1.24 15.68 -8.04
N LEU A 30 -1.01 14.48 -7.53
CA LEU A 30 -1.39 13.23 -8.21
C LEU A 30 -2.90 13.08 -8.24
N MET A 31 -3.59 13.44 -7.14
CA MET A 31 -5.04 13.39 -7.10
C MET A 31 -5.70 14.36 -8.08
N ARG A 32 -5.17 15.58 -8.22
CA ARG A 32 -5.67 16.53 -9.21
C ARG A 32 -5.53 16.00 -10.64
N ILE A 33 -4.40 15.38 -10.98
CA ILE A 33 -4.20 14.77 -12.29
C ILE A 33 -5.20 13.63 -12.52
N ALA A 34 -5.47 12.82 -11.49
CA ALA A 34 -6.46 11.76 -11.57
C ALA A 34 -7.87 12.32 -11.76
N GLU A 35 -8.26 13.36 -11.02
CA GLU A 35 -9.56 14.03 -11.15
C GLU A 35 -9.80 14.60 -12.56
N GLU A 36 -8.75 15.12 -13.20
CA GLU A 36 -8.84 15.70 -14.55
C GLU A 36 -8.86 14.64 -15.67
N ARG A 37 -8.35 13.42 -15.42
CA ARG A 37 -8.11 12.42 -16.47
C ARG A 37 -8.88 11.11 -16.32
N PHE A 38 -9.29 10.75 -15.12
CA PHE A 38 -9.90 9.44 -14.85
C PHE A 38 -11.43 9.54 -14.79
N PRO A 39 -12.14 8.47 -15.19
CA PRO A 39 -13.57 8.38 -14.98
C PRO A 39 -13.90 8.36 -13.48
N GLN A 40 -15.05 8.91 -13.10
CA GLN A 40 -15.46 9.04 -11.70
C GLN A 40 -15.51 7.69 -10.96
N GLU A 41 -15.89 6.61 -11.65
CA GLU A 41 -15.91 5.26 -11.08
C GLU A 41 -14.52 4.79 -10.63
N LEU A 42 -13.50 5.04 -11.44
CA LEU A 42 -12.11 4.67 -11.13
C LEU A 42 -11.57 5.51 -9.95
N LEU A 43 -11.89 6.80 -9.92
CA LEU A 43 -11.53 7.67 -8.79
C LEU A 43 -12.18 7.22 -7.48
N GLN A 44 -13.44 6.80 -7.54
CA GLN A 44 -14.16 6.29 -6.39
C GLN A 44 -13.51 4.99 -5.88
N GLN A 45 -13.20 4.05 -6.78
CA GLN A 45 -12.48 2.82 -6.44
C GLN A 45 -11.12 3.11 -5.82
N MET A 46 -10.33 3.99 -6.42
CA MET A 46 -9.03 4.40 -5.88
C MET A 46 -9.15 5.00 -4.47
N ASN A 47 -10.15 5.84 -4.22
CA ASN A 47 -10.38 6.42 -2.90
C ASN A 47 -10.78 5.37 -1.85
N MET A 48 -11.47 4.29 -2.21
CA MET A 48 -11.75 3.19 -1.29
C MET A 48 -10.47 2.50 -0.79
N HIS A 49 -9.42 2.48 -1.61
CA HIS A 49 -8.12 1.93 -1.21
C HIS A 49 -7.33 2.85 -0.27
N ARG A 50 -7.81 4.06 0.07
CA ARG A 50 -7.07 4.99 0.93
C ARG A 50 -6.85 4.42 2.33
N THR A 51 -7.92 3.93 2.95
CA THR A 51 -7.87 3.33 4.28
C THR A 51 -7.08 2.02 4.23
N LEU A 52 -7.30 1.19 3.21
CA LEU A 52 -6.56 -0.05 3.01
C LEU A 52 -5.06 0.19 2.87
N GLY A 53 -4.65 1.20 2.10
CA GLY A 53 -3.26 1.58 1.90
C GLY A 53 -2.56 1.95 3.20
N VAL A 54 -3.21 2.72 4.08
CA VAL A 54 -2.67 3.05 5.41
C VAL A 54 -2.55 1.79 6.27
N PHE A 55 -3.54 0.91 6.28
CA PHE A 55 -3.44 -0.37 6.99
C PHE A 55 -2.29 -1.24 6.47
N CYS A 56 -2.16 -1.39 5.15
CA CYS A 56 -1.06 -2.11 4.52
C CYS A 56 0.31 -1.49 4.85
N LEU A 57 0.39 -0.16 4.90
CA LEU A 57 1.62 0.56 5.26
C LEU A 57 2.03 0.25 6.71
N VAL A 58 1.10 0.36 7.66
CA VAL A 58 1.38 0.13 9.08
C VAL A 58 1.66 -1.34 9.36
N ILE A 59 0.77 -2.23 8.92
CA ILE A 59 0.89 -3.68 9.16
C ILE A 59 2.11 -4.23 8.43
N GLY A 60 2.32 -3.84 7.17
CA GLY A 60 3.49 -4.24 6.40
C GLY A 60 4.79 -3.76 7.03
N ALA A 61 4.82 -2.54 7.60
CA ALA A 61 5.99 -2.01 8.29
C ALA A 61 6.28 -2.78 9.57
N LEU A 62 5.26 -2.99 10.42
CA LEU A 62 5.40 -3.73 11.67
C LEU A 62 5.83 -5.18 11.42
N TRP A 63 5.24 -5.86 10.45
CA TRP A 63 5.57 -7.24 10.11
C TRP A 63 6.95 -7.35 9.44
N SER A 64 7.31 -6.44 8.53
CA SER A 64 8.66 -6.43 7.94
C SER A 64 9.72 -6.18 9.03
N LEU A 65 9.46 -5.26 9.96
CA LEU A 65 10.35 -4.99 11.09
C LEU A 65 10.45 -6.20 12.03
N GLN A 66 9.32 -6.87 12.32
CA GLN A 66 9.28 -8.10 13.09
C GLN A 66 10.15 -9.18 12.44
N ASN A 67 10.02 -9.40 11.14
CA ASN A 67 10.85 -10.35 10.40
C ASN A 67 12.32 -9.98 10.46
N MET A 68 12.69 -8.70 10.38
CA MET A 68 14.10 -8.30 10.49
C MET A 68 14.69 -8.51 11.89
N TRP A 69 13.87 -8.38 12.94
CA TRP A 69 14.33 -8.42 14.33
C TRP A 69 14.29 -9.82 14.96
N LEU A 70 13.32 -10.65 14.58
CA LEU A 70 13.13 -12.01 15.10
C LEU A 70 13.77 -13.10 14.20
N ILE A 71 14.67 -12.72 13.29
CA ILE A 71 15.60 -13.65 12.62
C ILE A 71 16.59 -14.22 13.62
#